data_AF-A0A959KUY2-F1
#
_entry.id   AF-A0A959KUY2-F1
#
_cell.length_a   1.000
_cell.length_b   1.000
_cell.length_c   1.000
_cell.angle_alpha   90.00
_cell.angle_beta   90.00
_cell.angle_gamma   90.00
#
_symmetry.space_group_name_H-M   'P 1'
#
loop_
_entity.id
_entity.type
_entity.pdbx_description
1 polymer ?
#
loop_
_entity_poly.entity_id
_entity_poly.type
_entity_poly.pdbx_seq_one_letter_code
_entity_poly.pdbx_strand_id
1 'polypeptide(L)' 'MAKTTMIKDLANKQLRITRQFDAPLDWVWRAWTDPKLLDQWWAPKPWKAETRSMDFS' A
#
# COMPACT_ATOMS: atom_id res chain seq x y z
N MET A 1 -8.35 -9.94 -13.66
CA MET A 1 -8.64 -8.86 -12.68
C MET A 1 -7.84 -9.15 -11.43
N ALA A 2 -7.08 -8.19 -10.91
CA ALA A 2 -6.37 -8.38 -9.65
C ALA A 2 -7.39 -8.64 -8.52
N LYS A 3 -7.28 -9.79 -7.85
CA LYS A 3 -8.14 -10.19 -6.74
C LYS A 3 -7.47 -9.77 -5.43
N THR A 4 -8.18 -9.01 -4.60
CA THR A 4 -7.74 -8.76 -3.22
C THR A 4 -8.28 -9.87 -2.34
N THR A 5 -7.42 -10.48 -1.53
CA THR A 5 -7.83 -11.40 -0.47
C THR A 5 -7.61 -10.73 0.88
N MET A 6 -8.60 -10.84 1.77
CA MET A 6 -8.53 -10.34 3.15
C MET A 6 -8.83 -11.49 4.11
N ILE A 7 -7.92 -11.74 5.04
CA ILE A 7 -8.08 -12.76 6.09
C ILE A 7 -8.03 -12.03 7.43
N LYS A 8 -9.06 -12.27 8.26
CA LYS A 8 -9.18 -11.70 9.61
C LYS A 8 -8.96 -12.81 10.62
N ASP A 9 -7.98 -12.64 11.49
CA ASP A 9 -7.78 -13.47 12.68
C ASP A 9 -8.09 -12.61 13.92
N LEU A 10 -9.33 -12.73 14.41
CA LEU A 10 -9.83 -11.91 15.50
C LEU A 10 -9.23 -12.30 16.85
N ALA A 11 -8.87 -13.58 17.04
CA ALA A 11 -8.28 -14.07 18.27
C ALA A 11 -6.89 -13.46 18.48
N ASN A 12 -6.10 -13.37 17.41
CA ASN A 12 -4.75 -12.79 17.43
C ASN A 12 -4.69 -11.31 17.04
N LYS A 13 -5.84 -10.67 16.79
CA LYS A 13 -5.94 -9.27 16.32
C LYS A 13 -5.11 -8.99 15.06
N GLN A 14 -5.07 -9.96 14.14
CA GLN A 14 -4.29 -9.87 12.90
C GLN A 14 -5.20 -9.69 11.68
N LEU A 15 -4.83 -8.75 10.82
CA LEU A 15 -5.43 -8.55 9.50
C LEU A 15 -4.37 -8.80 8.43
N ARG A 16 -4.62 -9.74 7.52
CA ARG A 16 -3.75 -10.00 6.37
C ARG A 16 -4.47 -9.59 5.08
N ILE A 17 -3.84 -8.70 4.33
CA ILE A 17 -4.32 -8.23 3.03
C ILE A 17 -3.32 -8.66 1.97
N THR A 18 -3.79 -9.34 0.93
CA THR A 18 -2.96 -9.79 -0.20
C THR A 18 -3.55 -9.26 -1.49
N ARG A 19 -2.71 -8.66 -2.32
CA ARG A 19 -3.07 -8.14 -3.65
C ARG A 19 -1.96 -8.50 -4.63
N GLN A 20 -2.35 -9.09 -5.75
CA GLN A 20 -1.43 -9.36 -6.86
C GLN A 20 -1.52 -8.24 -7.90
N PHE A 21 -0.37 -7.82 -8.41
CA PHE A 21 -0.25 -6.82 -9.46
C PHE A 21 0.45 -7.45 -10.67
N ASP A 22 -0.03 -7.11 -11.87
CA ASP A 22 0.63 -7.45 -13.13
C ASP A 22 1.66 -6.36 -13.46
N ALA A 23 2.71 -6.29 -12.65
CA ALA A 23 3.75 -5.28 -12.73
C ALA A 23 5.07 -5.82 -12.16
N PRO A 24 6.23 -5.31 -12.60
CA PRO A 24 7.53 -5.65 -12.01
C PRO A 24 7.59 -5.34 -10.51
N LEU A 25 8.37 -6.14 -9.77
CA LEU A 25 8.54 -5.98 -8.32
C LEU A 25 9.00 -4.57 -7.94
N ASP A 26 9.98 -4.03 -8.67
CA ASP A 26 10.54 -2.69 -8.42
C ASP A 26 9.50 -1.58 -8.57
N TRP A 27 8.51 -1.76 -9.45
CA TRP A 27 7.44 -0.77 -9.64
C TRP A 27 6.47 -0.78 -8.47
N VAL A 28 6.11 -1.98 -7.99
CA VAL A 28 5.27 -2.12 -6.81
C VAL A 28 5.99 -1.53 -5.60
N TRP A 29 7.29 -1.82 -5.42
CA TRP A 29 8.08 -1.24 -4.34
C TRP A 29 8.11 0.29 -4.39
N ARG A 30 8.41 0.87 -5.56
CA ARG A 30 8.41 2.33 -5.75
C ARG A 30 7.07 2.99 -5.42
N ALA A 31 5.94 2.32 -5.68
CA ALA A 31 4.63 2.86 -5.33
C ALA A 31 4.43 3.08 -3.81
N TRP A 32 5.25 2.41 -2.98
CA TRP A 32 5.26 2.55 -1.53
C TRP A 32 6.40 3.43 -0.99
N THR A 33 7.52 3.52 -1.71
CA THR A 33 8.75 4.17 -1.21
C THR A 33 9.15 5.45 -1.94
N ASP A 34 8.48 5.80 -3.03
CA ASP A 34 8.60 7.12 -3.66
C ASP A 34 7.47 8.02 -3.14
N PRO A 35 7.77 9.11 -2.40
CA PRO A 35 6.74 9.98 -1.82
C PRO A 35 5.81 10.57 -2.88
N LYS A 36 6.32 10.87 -4.08
CA LYS A 36 5.50 11.42 -5.18
C LYS A 36 4.50 10.41 -5.71
N LEU A 37 4.82 9.11 -5.63
CA LEU A 37 3.91 8.04 -6.04
C LEU A 37 2.95 7.68 -4.91
N LEU A 38 3.45 7.57 -3.67
CA LEU A 38 2.63 7.21 -2.51
C LEU A 38 1.48 8.21 -2.31
N ASP A 39 1.77 9.52 -2.41
CA ASP A 39 0.80 10.59 -2.18
C ASP A 39 -0.38 10.58 -3.17
N GLN A 40 -0.24 9.90 -4.31
CA GLN A 40 -1.31 9.79 -5.32
C GLN A 40 -2.41 8.80 -4.95
N TRP A 41 -2.13 7.81 -4.09
CA TRP A 41 -3.05 6.70 -3.88
C TRP A 41 -3.26 6.32 -2.41
N TRP A 42 -2.38 6.74 -1.49
CA TRP A 42 -2.46 6.35 -0.09
C TRP A 42 -3.71 6.88 0.63
N ALA A 43 -4.14 8.10 0.30
CA ALA A 43 -5.34 8.71 0.87
C ALA A 43 -6.56 8.52 -0.05
N PRO A 44 -7.73 8.14 0.50
CA PRO A 44 -8.96 8.11 -0.27
C PRO A 44 -9.48 9.55 -0.50
N LYS A 45 -10.09 9.80 -1.65
CA LYS A 45 -10.76 11.09 -1.93
C LYS A 45 -11.84 11.39 -0.87
N PRO A 46 -12.04 12.67 -0.48
CA PRO A 46 -11.36 13.88 -0.97
C PRO A 46 -10.03 14.20 -0.27
N TRP A 47 -9.59 13.35 0.66
CA TRP A 47 -8.36 13.55 1.42
C TRP A 47 -7.13 13.38 0.52
N LYS A 48 -6.05 14.06 0.90
CA LYS A 48 -4.75 13.97 0.25
C LYS A 48 -3.71 13.53 1.26
N ALA A 49 -2.78 12.69 0.80
CA ALA A 49 -1.57 12.41 1.55
C ALA A 49 -0.50 13.44 1.16
N GLU A 50 0.27 13.88 2.13
CA GLU A 50 1.49 14.67 1.94
C GLU A 50 2.60 14.00 2.74
N THR A 51 3.50 13.30 2.06
CA THR A 51 4.61 12.64 2.73
C THR A 51 5.62 13.68 3.22
N ARG A 52 5.85 13.73 4.54
CA ARG A 52 6.82 14.64 5.18
C ARG A 52 8.23 14.06 5.27
N SER A 53 8.32 12.78 5.58
CA SER A 53 9.58 12.05 5.66
C SER A 53 9.32 10.57 5.40
N MET A 54 10.35 9.88 4.92
CA MET A 54 10.41 8.42 4.84
C MET A 54 11.78 8.00 5.39
N ASP A 55 11.78 7.11 6.37
CA ASP A 55 13.00 6.56 6.96
C ASP A 55 12.98 5.04 6.77
N PHE A 56 14.02 4.54 6.11
CA PHE A 56 14.20 3.12 5.78
C PHE A 56 15.50 2.56 6.36
N SER A 57 16.13 3.29 7.28
CA SER A 57 17.38 2.89 7.96
C SER A 57 17.16 1.92 9.11
#